data_AF-A0A538D6A5-F1
#
_entry.id   AF-A0A538D6A5-F1
#
_cell.length_a   1.000
_cell.length_b   1.000
_cell.length_c   1.000
_cell.angle_alpha   90.00
_cell.angle_beta   90.00
_cell.angle_gamma   90.00
#
_symmetry.space_group_name_H-M   'P 1'
#
loop_
_entity.id
_entity.type
_entity.pdbx_description
1 polymer ?
#
loop_
_entity_poly.entity_id
_entity_poly.type
_entity_poly.pdbx_seq_one_letter_code
_entity_poly.pdbx_strand_id
1 'polypeptide(L)'
;SGYPVRIASEVKGFDAVAAVGPKDARRLERNVVLAVAAAREAWKDAGVEKVDPARAGILIGSAIGGVMGVLEQNDVLRERGHTRVSPWFLPNVLVDSASGQVAIDLRLRGPNYAPVSACATGSHAVGEAAEVIRRGDADVVLAGGTEACMHPVILAGFCAMRGLVAEEEDPTRASRPFDATRAGFVMGEGACVLVVEELERARARGARVYAEVLGYGGSNDAHHMAQPDPESIGVTEMMRGALERTGIDPARVGYINAHGTSTPQGDL
;
A
#
# COMPACT_ATOMS: atom_id res chain seq x y z
N SER A 1 -6.66 -2.38 28.65
CA SER A 1 -5.32 -2.63 28.07
C SER A 1 -4.32 -1.73 28.77
N GLY A 2 -3.05 -2.14 28.87
CA GLY A 2 -1.96 -1.31 29.41
C GLY A 2 -1.14 -0.60 28.33
N TYR A 3 -1.64 -0.51 27.10
CA TYR A 3 -0.94 0.13 25.99
C TYR A 3 -1.06 1.65 26.08
N PRO A 4 0.01 2.41 25.76
CA PRO A 4 0.03 3.88 25.85
C PRO A 4 -0.66 4.58 24.67
N VAL A 5 -1.28 3.82 23.75
CA VAL A 5 -1.93 4.32 22.53
C VAL A 5 -3.28 3.62 22.38
N ARG A 6 -4.33 4.40 22.10
CA ARG A 6 -5.71 3.93 21.91
C ARG A 6 -6.42 4.54 20.71
N ILE A 7 -5.66 5.17 19.81
CA ILE A 7 -6.17 5.88 18.65
C ILE A 7 -5.67 5.15 17.40
N ALA A 8 -6.58 4.92 16.45
CA ALA A 8 -6.29 4.31 15.16
C ALA A 8 -7.29 4.77 14.10
N SER A 9 -6.85 4.78 12.85
CA SER A 9 -7.63 5.11 11.66
C SER A 9 -8.10 3.83 10.97
N GLU A 10 -9.18 3.23 11.48
CA GLU A 10 -9.75 2.00 10.95
C GLU A 10 -10.75 2.26 9.82
N VAL A 11 -10.86 1.33 8.87
CA VAL A 11 -11.92 1.36 7.84
C VAL A 11 -13.27 1.06 8.50
N LYS A 12 -14.16 2.05 8.51
CA LYS A 12 -15.47 1.97 9.18
C LYS A 12 -16.54 1.38 8.26
N GLY A 13 -17.40 0.53 8.81
CA GLY A 13 -18.57 -0.01 8.09
C GLY A 13 -18.25 -0.91 6.89
N PHE A 14 -17.02 -1.44 6.80
CA PHE A 14 -16.62 -2.30 5.69
C PHE A 14 -17.29 -3.68 5.78
N ASP A 15 -18.14 -4.00 4.81
CA ASP A 15 -18.77 -5.32 4.67
C ASP A 15 -17.94 -6.23 3.76
N ALA A 16 -17.10 -7.07 4.39
CA ALA A 16 -16.26 -8.04 3.69
C ALA A 16 -17.08 -9.07 2.89
N VAL A 17 -18.27 -9.46 3.37
CA VAL A 17 -19.11 -10.46 2.70
C VAL A 17 -19.71 -9.87 1.44
N ALA A 18 -20.17 -8.62 1.48
CA ALA A 18 -20.59 -7.91 0.27
C ALA A 18 -19.43 -7.71 -0.70
N ALA A 19 -18.23 -7.44 -0.19
CA ALA A 19 -17.05 -7.16 -1.01
C ALA A 19 -16.53 -8.37 -1.80
N VAL A 20 -16.41 -9.55 -1.18
CA VAL A 20 -15.78 -10.74 -1.81
C VAL A 20 -16.61 -12.02 -1.72
N GLY A 21 -17.80 -11.97 -1.13
CA GLY A 21 -18.63 -13.13 -0.87
C GLY A 21 -18.24 -13.87 0.42
N PRO A 22 -19.17 -14.67 0.99
CA PRO A 22 -19.00 -15.25 2.32
C PRO A 22 -17.85 -16.26 2.42
N LYS A 23 -17.57 -16.97 1.32
CA LYS A 23 -16.49 -17.95 1.26
C LYS A 23 -15.12 -17.29 1.38
N ASP A 24 -14.89 -16.22 0.61
CA ASP A 24 -13.60 -15.56 0.54
C ASP A 24 -13.41 -14.59 1.71
N ALA A 25 -14.49 -13.95 2.19
CA ALA A 25 -14.47 -13.13 3.40
C ALA A 25 -14.03 -13.90 4.66
N ARG A 26 -14.25 -15.23 4.69
CA ARG A 26 -13.80 -16.11 5.77
C ARG A 26 -12.36 -16.60 5.58
N ARG A 27 -11.88 -16.64 4.34
CA ARG A 27 -10.60 -17.29 4.00
C ARG A 27 -9.48 -16.31 3.83
N LEU A 28 -9.73 -15.15 3.26
CA LEU A 28 -8.71 -14.17 2.92
C LEU A 28 -8.40 -13.27 4.10
N GLU A 29 -7.15 -12.82 4.15
CA GLU A 29 -6.70 -11.83 5.12
C GLU A 29 -7.36 -10.47 4.85
N ARG A 30 -7.53 -9.66 5.91
CA ARG A 30 -8.23 -8.38 5.82
C ARG A 30 -7.62 -7.43 4.78
N ASN A 31 -6.29 -7.34 4.71
CA ASN A 31 -5.59 -6.53 3.70
C ASN A 31 -5.89 -7.02 2.27
N VAL A 32 -6.00 -8.33 2.05
CA VAL A 32 -6.36 -8.92 0.75
C VAL A 32 -7.81 -8.59 0.39
N VAL A 33 -8.75 -8.69 1.33
CA VAL A 33 -10.16 -8.35 1.08
C VAL A 33 -10.32 -6.88 0.73
N LEU A 34 -9.64 -5.98 1.44
CA LEU A 34 -9.63 -4.55 1.14
C LEU A 34 -9.04 -4.27 -0.25
N ALA A 35 -7.94 -4.94 -0.62
CA ALA A 35 -7.31 -4.79 -1.93
C ALA A 35 -8.22 -5.25 -3.08
N VAL A 36 -8.91 -6.39 -2.92
CA VAL A 36 -9.86 -6.88 -3.95
C VAL A 36 -11.03 -5.91 -4.12
N ALA A 37 -11.57 -5.36 -3.03
CA ALA A 37 -12.61 -4.35 -3.10
C ALA A 37 -12.13 -3.10 -3.86
N ALA A 38 -11.00 -2.53 -3.46
CA ALA A 38 -10.41 -1.35 -4.11
C ALA A 38 -10.05 -1.60 -5.58
N ALA A 39 -9.52 -2.79 -5.91
CA ALA A 39 -9.18 -3.16 -7.28
C ALA A 39 -10.42 -3.28 -8.17
N ARG A 40 -11.53 -3.85 -7.66
CA ARG A 40 -12.80 -3.91 -8.40
C ARG A 40 -13.39 -2.53 -8.63
N GLU A 41 -13.33 -1.65 -7.63
CA GLU A 41 -13.75 -0.25 -7.76
C GLU A 41 -12.93 0.48 -8.82
N ALA A 42 -11.59 0.37 -8.77
CA ALA A 42 -10.69 0.99 -9.73
C ALA A 42 -10.87 0.43 -11.15
N TRP A 43 -11.03 -0.90 -11.29
CA TRP A 43 -11.25 -1.54 -12.59
C TRP A 43 -12.57 -1.10 -13.22
N LYS A 44 -13.62 -0.99 -12.41
CA LYS A 44 -14.93 -0.49 -12.82
C LYS A 44 -14.87 0.99 -13.23
N ASP A 45 -14.21 1.84 -12.43
CA ASP A 45 -14.05 3.26 -12.73
C ASP A 45 -13.24 3.48 -14.03
N ALA A 46 -12.19 2.68 -14.23
CA ALA A 46 -11.39 2.74 -15.45
C ALA A 46 -12.16 2.32 -16.71
N GLY A 47 -13.22 1.51 -16.58
CA GLY A 47 -14.06 1.08 -17.70
C GLY A 47 -13.29 0.25 -18.74
N VAL A 48 -12.35 -0.59 -18.29
CA VAL A 48 -11.55 -1.44 -19.19
C VAL A 48 -12.38 -2.65 -19.64
N GLU A 49 -13.14 -2.50 -20.72
CA GLU A 49 -14.02 -3.56 -21.24
C GLU A 49 -13.27 -4.64 -22.04
N LYS A 50 -12.23 -4.24 -22.78
CA LYS A 50 -11.46 -5.15 -23.67
C LYS A 50 -9.96 -4.95 -23.45
N VAL A 51 -9.32 -5.94 -22.84
CA VAL A 51 -7.87 -6.05 -22.72
C VAL A 51 -7.47 -7.49 -22.97
N ASP A 52 -6.32 -7.72 -23.62
CA ASP A 52 -5.72 -9.05 -23.56
C ASP A 52 -5.29 -9.31 -22.11
N PRO A 53 -5.79 -10.36 -21.44
CA PRO A 53 -5.38 -10.64 -20.08
C PRO A 53 -3.87 -10.76 -19.90
N ALA A 54 -3.11 -11.21 -20.92
CA ALA A 54 -1.65 -11.30 -20.86
C ALA A 54 -0.95 -9.92 -20.87
N ARG A 55 -1.67 -8.87 -21.27
CA ARG A 55 -1.22 -7.47 -21.30
C ARG A 55 -1.76 -6.64 -20.13
N ALA A 56 -2.40 -7.29 -19.16
CA ALA A 56 -2.94 -6.66 -17.97
C ALA A 56 -2.23 -7.19 -16.72
N GLY A 57 -1.40 -6.35 -16.10
CA GLY A 57 -0.60 -6.69 -14.93
C GLY A 57 -1.21 -6.21 -13.60
N ILE A 58 -0.65 -6.68 -12.50
CA ILE A 58 -1.06 -6.32 -11.13
C ILE A 58 0.16 -6.17 -10.23
N LEU A 59 0.34 -4.98 -9.68
CA LEU A 59 1.40 -4.62 -8.74
C LEU A 59 0.77 -4.02 -7.48
N ILE A 60 0.32 -4.85 -6.55
CA ILE A 60 -0.29 -4.43 -5.28
C ILE A 60 0.56 -4.95 -4.12
N GLY A 61 1.21 -4.04 -3.41
CA GLY A 61 2.07 -4.38 -2.29
C GLY A 61 1.40 -4.26 -0.92
N SER A 62 1.97 -4.95 0.07
CA SER A 62 1.66 -4.80 1.49
C SER A 62 2.97 -4.83 2.27
N ALA A 63 3.13 -3.95 3.26
CA ALA A 63 4.38 -3.81 3.99
C ALA A 63 4.64 -5.02 4.90
N ILE A 64 3.59 -5.52 5.56
CA ILE A 64 3.70 -6.63 6.50
C ILE A 64 2.82 -7.84 6.15
N GLY A 65 2.12 -7.80 5.01
CA GLY A 65 1.32 -8.91 4.51
C GLY A 65 0.19 -9.31 5.47
N GLY A 66 -0.19 -10.59 5.45
CA GLY A 66 -1.23 -11.14 6.31
C GLY A 66 -0.74 -11.45 7.73
N VAL A 67 -0.17 -10.46 8.42
CA VAL A 67 0.42 -10.66 9.76
C VAL A 67 -0.60 -11.21 10.77
N MET A 68 -1.87 -10.84 10.62
CA MET A 68 -2.96 -11.33 11.47
C MET A 68 -3.09 -12.86 11.36
N GLY A 69 -3.17 -13.38 10.14
CA GLY A 69 -3.13 -14.82 9.87
C GLY A 69 -1.87 -15.51 10.38
N VAL A 70 -0.70 -14.87 10.29
CA VAL A 70 0.55 -15.43 10.88
C VAL A 70 0.42 -15.63 12.38
N LEU A 71 -0.10 -14.63 13.09
CA LEU A 71 -0.25 -14.68 14.53
C LEU A 71 -1.31 -15.70 14.96
N GLU A 72 -2.45 -15.72 14.27
CA GLU A 72 -3.50 -16.71 14.51
C GLU A 72 -3.00 -18.14 14.27
N GLN A 73 -2.31 -18.39 13.15
CA GLN A 73 -1.80 -19.72 12.84
C GLN A 73 -0.65 -20.14 13.76
N ASN A 74 0.15 -19.19 14.26
CA ASN A 74 1.14 -19.46 15.31
C ASN A 74 0.46 -19.91 16.62
N ASP A 75 -0.64 -19.27 17.02
CA ASP A 75 -1.38 -19.69 18.21
C ASP A 75 -2.01 -21.08 18.01
N VAL A 76 -2.60 -21.35 16.84
CA VAL A 76 -3.08 -22.70 16.47
C VAL A 76 -1.96 -23.73 16.55
N LEU A 77 -0.77 -23.43 16.02
CA LEU A 77 0.39 -24.31 16.08
C LEU A 77 0.79 -24.62 17.53
N ARG A 78 0.86 -23.60 18.38
CA ARG A 78 1.28 -23.72 19.79
C ARG A 78 0.26 -24.48 20.64
N GLU A 79 -1.01 -24.20 20.46
CA GLU A 79 -2.08 -24.76 21.28
C GLU A 79 -2.56 -26.13 20.80
N ARG A 80 -2.52 -26.39 19.49
CA ARG A 80 -3.20 -27.54 18.87
C ARG A 80 -2.29 -28.40 17.98
N GLY A 81 -1.03 -28.00 17.79
CA GLY A 81 -0.03 -28.74 17.02
C GLY A 81 -0.10 -28.52 15.50
N HIS A 82 0.98 -28.91 14.81
CA HIS A 82 1.21 -28.59 13.40
C HIS A 82 0.15 -29.13 12.42
N THR A 83 -0.51 -30.24 12.75
CA THR A 83 -1.56 -30.84 11.91
C THR A 83 -2.83 -29.99 11.84
N ARG A 84 -2.97 -28.98 12.71
CA ARG A 84 -4.11 -28.07 12.75
C ARG A 84 -3.89 -26.74 12.04
N VAL A 85 -2.67 -26.45 11.61
CA VAL A 85 -2.37 -25.27 10.80
C VAL A 85 -3.13 -25.36 9.48
N SER A 86 -3.75 -24.25 9.07
CA SER A 86 -4.55 -24.18 7.87
C SER A 86 -3.69 -24.44 6.62
N PRO A 87 -4.15 -25.27 5.66
CA PRO A 87 -3.47 -25.41 4.37
C PRO A 87 -3.52 -24.12 3.54
N TRP A 88 -4.40 -23.17 3.90
CA TRP A 88 -4.50 -21.85 3.28
C TRP A 88 -3.61 -20.80 3.95
N PHE A 89 -2.87 -21.16 5.01
CA PHE A 89 -2.01 -20.24 5.73
C PHE A 89 -1.03 -19.52 4.78
N LEU A 90 -0.12 -20.26 4.16
CA LEU A 90 0.92 -19.65 3.32
C LEU A 90 0.33 -18.86 2.14
N PRO A 91 -0.60 -19.38 1.33
CA PRO A 91 -1.17 -18.60 0.22
C PRO A 91 -1.85 -17.29 0.61
N ASN A 92 -2.29 -17.15 1.86
CA ASN A 92 -3.06 -15.99 2.30
C ASN A 92 -2.22 -14.90 2.96
N VAL A 93 -1.06 -15.24 3.54
CA VAL A 93 -0.30 -14.30 4.38
C VAL A 93 0.89 -13.64 3.69
N LEU A 94 1.25 -14.10 2.49
CA LEU A 94 2.37 -13.53 1.75
C LEU A 94 2.05 -12.07 1.36
N VAL A 95 3.12 -11.29 1.21
CA VAL A 95 3.03 -9.87 0.83
C VAL A 95 2.42 -9.67 -0.56
N ASP A 96 2.51 -10.68 -1.44
CA ASP A 96 1.96 -10.70 -2.80
C ASP A 96 0.59 -11.37 -2.90
N SER A 97 0.03 -11.90 -1.80
CA SER A 97 -1.30 -12.54 -1.79
C SER A 97 -2.40 -11.62 -2.32
N ALA A 98 -2.32 -10.31 -2.05
CA ALA A 98 -3.27 -9.32 -2.58
C ALA A 98 -3.20 -9.24 -4.11
N SER A 99 -1.99 -9.14 -4.68
CA SER A 99 -1.79 -9.11 -6.13
C SER A 99 -2.27 -10.40 -6.79
N GLY A 100 -1.92 -11.55 -6.21
CA GLY A 100 -2.39 -12.87 -6.67
C GLY A 100 -3.91 -13.00 -6.66
N GLN A 101 -4.57 -12.57 -5.59
CA GLN A 101 -6.01 -12.68 -5.47
C GLN A 101 -6.74 -11.77 -6.46
N VAL A 102 -6.26 -10.55 -6.70
CA VAL A 102 -6.81 -9.66 -7.72
C VAL A 102 -6.62 -10.25 -9.13
N ALA A 103 -5.52 -10.95 -9.39
CA ALA A 103 -5.27 -11.61 -10.67
C ALA A 103 -6.28 -12.72 -10.95
N ILE A 104 -6.58 -13.51 -9.93
CA ILE A 104 -7.61 -14.56 -9.98
C ILE A 104 -8.99 -13.94 -10.18
N ASP A 105 -9.28 -12.86 -9.45
CA ASP A 105 -10.58 -12.19 -9.46
C ASP A 105 -10.92 -11.60 -10.83
N LEU A 106 -9.99 -10.82 -11.39
CA LEU A 106 -10.16 -10.13 -12.67
C LEU A 106 -9.71 -10.98 -13.88
N ARG A 107 -9.18 -12.18 -13.63
CA ARG A 107 -8.65 -13.13 -14.64
C ARG A 107 -7.55 -12.54 -15.52
N LEU A 108 -6.65 -11.77 -14.91
CA LEU A 108 -5.54 -11.11 -15.59
C LEU A 108 -4.27 -11.98 -15.47
N ARG A 109 -3.42 -11.94 -16.50
CA ARG A 109 -2.28 -12.85 -16.69
C ARG A 109 -0.97 -12.13 -17.04
N GLY A 110 -0.97 -10.80 -17.06
CA GLY A 110 0.25 -10.02 -17.25
C GLY A 110 1.17 -10.07 -16.03
N PRO A 111 2.19 -9.21 -15.98
CA PRO A 111 3.13 -9.14 -14.86
C PRO A 111 2.41 -9.05 -13.50
N ASN A 112 2.74 -9.94 -12.57
CA ASN A 112 2.11 -10.02 -11.26
C ASN A 112 3.17 -10.24 -10.17
N TYR A 113 3.38 -9.22 -9.35
CA TYR A 113 4.29 -9.26 -8.20
C TYR A 113 3.98 -8.11 -7.23
N ALA A 114 4.47 -8.19 -6.00
CA ALA A 114 4.32 -7.14 -5.00
C ALA A 114 5.67 -6.51 -4.66
N PRO A 115 5.93 -5.23 -5.00
CA PRO A 115 7.02 -4.51 -4.38
C PRO A 115 6.72 -4.33 -2.88
N VAL A 116 7.77 -4.36 -2.06
CA VAL A 116 7.67 -4.14 -0.60
C VAL A 116 8.78 -3.20 -0.17
N SER A 117 8.40 -2.04 0.33
CA SER A 117 9.31 -0.97 0.77
C SER A 117 8.73 -0.18 1.94
N ALA A 118 8.13 -0.89 2.90
CA ALA A 118 7.46 -0.30 4.07
C ALA A 118 6.44 0.78 3.64
N CYS A 119 6.54 2.00 4.18
CA CYS A 119 5.62 3.11 3.89
C CYS A 119 5.59 3.52 2.41
N ALA A 120 6.66 3.25 1.64
CA ALA A 120 6.74 3.60 0.22
C ALA A 120 6.10 2.54 -0.70
N THR A 121 5.62 1.41 -0.16
CA THR A 121 5.16 0.24 -0.91
C THR A 121 4.13 0.60 -2.00
N GLY A 122 3.10 1.37 -1.65
CA GLY A 122 2.06 1.76 -2.60
C GLY A 122 2.59 2.68 -3.71
N SER A 123 3.46 3.64 -3.37
CA SER A 123 4.06 4.55 -4.36
C SER A 123 5.03 3.85 -5.29
N HIS A 124 5.84 2.91 -4.78
CA HIS A 124 6.70 2.06 -5.60
C HIS A 124 5.87 1.20 -6.56
N ALA A 125 4.77 0.60 -6.10
CA ALA A 125 3.86 -0.14 -6.97
C ALA A 125 3.38 0.68 -8.18
N VAL A 126 2.95 1.93 -7.95
CA VAL A 126 2.50 2.82 -9.03
C VAL A 126 3.65 3.22 -9.96
N GLY A 127 4.82 3.55 -9.41
CA GLY A 127 6.02 3.87 -10.20
C GLY A 127 6.47 2.71 -11.07
N GLU A 128 6.58 1.52 -10.49
CA GLU A 128 6.93 0.28 -11.20
C GLU A 128 5.90 -0.08 -12.26
N ALA A 129 4.61 0.14 -12.01
CA ALA A 129 3.55 -0.07 -13.01
C ALA A 129 3.71 0.83 -14.23
N ALA A 130 4.07 2.10 -14.03
CA ALA A 130 4.39 3.01 -15.12
C ALA A 130 5.61 2.51 -15.91
N GLU A 131 6.65 2.01 -15.24
CA GLU A 131 7.84 1.47 -15.91
C GLU A 131 7.57 0.14 -16.64
N VAL A 132 6.69 -0.72 -16.12
CA VAL A 132 6.19 -1.94 -16.81
C VAL A 132 5.53 -1.58 -18.13
N ILE A 133 4.68 -0.55 -18.13
CA ILE A 133 4.00 -0.08 -19.35
C ILE A 133 5.01 0.60 -20.29
N ARG A 134 5.88 1.47 -19.76
CA ARG A 134 6.87 2.22 -20.54
C ARG A 134 7.83 1.31 -21.32
N ARG A 135 8.23 0.17 -20.74
CA ARG A 135 9.09 -0.82 -21.42
C ARG A 135 8.32 -1.81 -22.30
N GLY A 136 6.99 -1.71 -22.36
CA GLY A 136 6.14 -2.48 -23.25
C GLY A 136 5.72 -3.86 -22.75
N ASP A 137 5.87 -4.16 -21.45
CA ASP A 137 5.53 -5.48 -20.89
C ASP A 137 4.02 -5.65 -20.63
N ALA A 138 3.28 -4.55 -20.46
CA ALA A 138 1.83 -4.53 -20.28
C ALA A 138 1.23 -3.25 -20.88
N ASP A 139 -0.08 -3.28 -21.17
CA ASP A 139 -0.84 -2.11 -21.62
C ASP A 139 -1.67 -1.49 -20.50
N VAL A 140 -2.00 -2.30 -19.49
CA VAL A 140 -2.76 -1.90 -18.29
C VAL A 140 -2.13 -2.56 -17.08
N VAL A 141 -1.99 -1.83 -15.98
CA VAL A 141 -1.53 -2.38 -14.71
C VAL A 141 -2.40 -1.84 -13.58
N LEU A 142 -3.00 -2.73 -12.78
CA LEU A 142 -3.57 -2.32 -11.48
C LEU A 142 -2.43 -2.18 -10.47
N ALA A 143 -2.27 -1.02 -9.88
CA ALA A 143 -1.14 -0.73 -9.02
C ALA A 143 -1.55 -0.01 -7.73
N GLY A 144 -0.91 -0.36 -6.61
CA GLY A 144 -1.14 0.35 -5.36
C GLY A 144 -0.68 -0.40 -4.12
N GLY A 145 -1.37 -0.18 -3.01
CA GLY A 145 -0.99 -0.76 -1.72
C GLY A 145 -2.18 -1.09 -0.84
N THR A 146 -1.98 -2.04 0.06
CA THR A 146 -2.95 -2.44 1.09
C THR A 146 -2.25 -2.74 2.41
N GLU A 147 -2.90 -2.38 3.52
CA GLU A 147 -2.42 -2.73 4.85
C GLU A 147 -3.56 -2.90 5.85
N ALA A 148 -3.44 -3.89 6.73
CA ALA A 148 -4.42 -4.19 7.78
C ALA A 148 -3.71 -4.72 9.03
N CYS A 149 -2.92 -3.85 9.66
CA CYS A 149 -1.94 -4.20 10.67
C CYS A 149 -2.41 -4.02 12.14
N MET A 150 -3.72 -3.88 12.36
CA MET A 150 -4.33 -3.58 13.66
C MET A 150 -4.27 -4.77 14.61
N HIS A 151 -3.08 -5.08 15.14
CA HIS A 151 -2.85 -6.15 16.13
C HIS A 151 -2.14 -5.61 17.38
N PRO A 152 -2.43 -6.14 18.59
CA PRO A 152 -1.71 -5.78 19.81
C PRO A 152 -0.18 -5.89 19.72
N VAL A 153 0.35 -6.91 19.04
CA VAL A 153 1.82 -7.08 18.89
C VAL A 153 2.44 -5.99 18.01
N ILE A 154 1.74 -5.58 16.94
CA ILE A 154 2.18 -4.53 16.04
C ILE A 154 2.12 -3.18 16.77
N LEU A 155 1.00 -2.93 17.47
CA LEU A 155 0.86 -1.76 18.34
C LEU A 155 1.98 -1.70 19.39
N ALA A 156 2.29 -2.82 20.05
CA ALA A 156 3.36 -2.91 21.04
C ALA A 156 4.73 -2.57 20.44
N GLY A 157 5.04 -3.08 19.25
CA GLY A 157 6.28 -2.77 18.54
C GLY A 157 6.42 -1.29 18.22
N PHE A 158 5.36 -0.68 17.66
CA PHE A 158 5.36 0.76 17.37
C PHE A 158 5.39 1.64 18.63
N CYS A 159 4.76 1.20 19.73
CA CYS A 159 4.90 1.85 21.03
C CYS A 159 6.35 1.76 21.54
N ALA A 160 6.98 0.60 21.43
CA ALA A 160 8.35 0.38 21.91
C ALA A 160 9.38 1.25 21.16
N MET A 161 9.19 1.47 19.86
CA MET A 161 10.02 2.39 19.08
C MET A 161 9.62 3.87 19.23
N ARG A 162 8.61 4.18 20.06
CA ARG A 162 8.09 5.55 20.28
C ARG A 162 7.67 6.24 18.97
N GLY A 163 7.11 5.48 18.03
CA GLY A 163 6.68 6.00 16.73
C GLY A 163 5.27 6.60 16.71
N LEU A 164 4.44 6.26 17.71
CA LEU A 164 3.03 6.62 17.76
C LEU A 164 2.76 7.81 18.69
N VAL A 165 1.75 8.60 18.33
CA VAL A 165 1.20 9.65 19.20
C VAL A 165 0.56 9.03 20.47
N ALA A 166 0.78 9.67 21.62
CA ALA A 166 0.33 9.18 22.93
C ALA A 166 -1.20 9.33 23.16
N GLU A 167 -1.73 8.56 24.12
CA GLU A 167 -3.17 8.46 24.43
C GLU A 167 -3.86 9.76 24.87
N GLU A 168 -3.14 10.72 25.47
CA GLU A 168 -3.74 11.93 26.06
C GLU A 168 -4.23 12.96 25.03
N GLU A 169 -4.02 12.71 23.74
CA GLU A 169 -4.42 13.59 22.65
C GLU A 169 -5.88 13.35 22.21
N ASP A 170 -6.58 14.43 21.86
CA ASP A 170 -7.85 14.33 21.13
C ASP A 170 -7.62 13.54 19.82
N PRO A 171 -8.33 12.41 19.58
CA PRO A 171 -8.15 11.59 18.38
C PRO A 171 -8.22 12.39 17.08
N THR A 172 -9.05 13.42 17.02
CA THR A 172 -9.23 14.27 15.83
C THR A 172 -8.06 15.21 15.57
N ARG A 173 -7.19 15.40 16.56
CA ARG A 173 -6.01 16.27 16.51
C ARG A 173 -4.70 15.49 16.61
N ALA A 174 -4.74 14.18 16.84
CA ALA A 174 -3.56 13.39 17.16
C ALA A 174 -2.54 13.34 16.01
N SER A 175 -3.00 13.15 14.77
CA SER A 175 -2.17 13.31 13.57
C SER A 175 -2.13 14.79 13.17
N ARG A 176 -0.98 15.44 13.36
CA ARG A 176 -0.76 16.87 13.06
C ARG A 176 0.57 17.09 12.34
N PRO A 177 0.71 16.62 11.08
CA PRO A 177 1.95 16.78 10.33
C PRO A 177 2.42 18.23 10.30
N PHE A 178 3.73 18.41 10.45
CA PHE A 178 4.43 19.71 10.48
C PHE A 178 4.10 20.64 11.67
N ASP A 179 3.14 20.28 12.53
CA ASP A 179 2.86 21.06 13.73
C ASP A 179 4.03 20.97 14.73
N ALA A 180 4.29 22.06 15.46
CA ALA A 180 5.38 22.14 16.42
C ALA A 180 5.23 21.15 17.58
N THR A 181 4.01 20.69 17.87
CA THR A 181 3.72 19.74 18.95
C THR A 181 3.42 18.33 18.45
N ARG A 182 3.75 17.99 17.20
CA ARG A 182 3.60 16.63 16.67
C ARG A 182 4.46 15.64 17.46
N ALA A 183 3.95 14.43 17.68
CA ALA A 183 4.58 13.47 18.61
C ALA A 183 4.67 12.04 18.08
N GLY A 184 4.34 11.80 16.81
CA GLY A 184 4.28 10.48 16.21
C GLY A 184 3.11 10.34 15.26
N PHE A 185 3.08 9.23 14.53
CA PHE A 185 2.01 8.94 13.57
C PHE A 185 0.79 8.29 14.25
N VAL A 186 -0.34 8.32 13.57
CA VAL A 186 -1.55 7.55 13.92
C VAL A 186 -1.61 6.34 12.98
N MET A 187 -1.64 5.13 13.53
CA MET A 187 -1.73 3.91 12.74
C MET A 187 -3.07 3.86 12.00
N GLY A 188 -3.04 3.47 10.72
CA GLY A 188 -4.22 3.31 9.88
C GLY A 188 -4.20 1.99 9.11
N GLU A 189 -5.36 1.62 8.58
CA GLU A 189 -5.53 0.49 7.65
C GLU A 189 -6.35 0.92 6.43
N GLY A 190 -6.21 0.18 5.33
CA GLY A 190 -6.94 0.46 4.10
C GLY A 190 -6.25 -0.11 2.87
N ALA A 191 -6.83 0.16 1.71
CA ALA A 191 -6.25 -0.15 0.41
C ALA A 191 -6.52 0.98 -0.58
N CYS A 192 -5.59 1.19 -1.50
CA CYS A 192 -5.74 2.09 -2.63
C CYS A 192 -5.16 1.41 -3.87
N VAL A 193 -5.93 1.38 -4.95
CA VAL A 193 -5.54 0.80 -6.24
C VAL A 193 -5.87 1.78 -7.35
N LEU A 194 -4.92 1.98 -8.25
CA LEU A 194 -5.04 2.78 -9.46
C LEU A 194 -4.98 1.86 -10.68
N VAL A 195 -5.63 2.24 -11.77
CA VAL A 195 -5.42 1.63 -13.08
C VAL A 195 -4.48 2.54 -13.87
N VAL A 196 -3.25 2.08 -14.08
CA VAL A 196 -2.27 2.74 -14.95
C VAL A 196 -2.40 2.13 -16.34
N GLU A 197 -2.45 2.95 -17.38
CA GLU A 197 -2.72 2.49 -18.74
C GLU A 197 -1.86 3.25 -19.76
N GLU A 198 -1.47 2.57 -20.83
CA GLU A 198 -0.81 3.17 -21.98
C GLU A 198 -1.69 4.27 -22.60
N LEU A 199 -1.10 5.45 -22.85
CA LEU A 199 -1.84 6.68 -23.15
C LEU A 199 -2.63 6.59 -24.46
N GLU A 200 -2.04 6.03 -25.52
CA GLU A 200 -2.71 5.93 -26.80
C GLU A 200 -3.85 4.91 -26.78
N ARG A 201 -3.71 3.80 -26.03
CA ARG A 201 -4.80 2.87 -25.72
C ARG A 201 -5.93 3.55 -24.96
N ALA A 202 -5.60 4.29 -23.90
CA ALA A 202 -6.57 5.02 -23.10
C ALA A 202 -7.35 6.02 -23.96
N ARG A 203 -6.65 6.77 -24.82
CA ARG A 203 -7.25 7.71 -25.79
C ARG A 203 -8.12 6.98 -26.82
N ALA A 204 -7.64 5.89 -27.41
CA ALA A 204 -8.35 5.13 -28.44
C ALA A 204 -9.70 4.57 -27.95
N ARG A 205 -9.79 4.21 -26.66
CA ARG A 205 -11.05 3.75 -26.04
C ARG A 205 -11.88 4.86 -25.40
N GLY A 206 -11.45 6.13 -25.49
CA GLY A 206 -12.15 7.27 -24.88
C GLY A 206 -12.17 7.25 -23.35
N ALA A 207 -11.13 6.71 -22.73
CA ALA A 207 -11.02 6.62 -21.28
C ALA A 207 -10.98 8.00 -20.63
N ARG A 208 -11.57 8.13 -19.44
CA ARG A 208 -11.32 9.29 -18.58
C ARG A 208 -9.91 9.22 -18.03
N VAL A 209 -9.05 10.18 -18.40
CA VAL A 209 -7.69 10.30 -17.88
C VAL A 209 -7.68 11.29 -16.72
N TYR A 210 -7.32 10.84 -15.52
CA TYR A 210 -7.21 11.70 -14.34
C TYR A 210 -5.90 12.50 -14.33
N ALA A 211 -4.79 11.85 -14.65
CA ALA A 211 -3.45 12.42 -14.70
C ALA A 211 -2.53 11.50 -15.51
N GLU A 212 -1.33 11.98 -15.82
CA GLU A 212 -0.26 11.21 -16.44
C GLU A 212 0.86 10.97 -15.43
N VAL A 213 1.37 9.73 -15.34
CA VAL A 213 2.55 9.42 -14.51
C VAL A 213 3.80 9.76 -15.31
N LEU A 214 4.27 11.00 -15.15
CA LEU A 214 5.41 11.50 -15.92
C LEU A 214 6.72 10.87 -15.46
N GLY A 215 6.96 10.80 -14.15
CA GLY A 215 8.22 10.33 -13.58
C GLY A 215 8.06 9.56 -12.28
N TYR A 216 9.03 8.70 -12.02
CA TYR A 216 9.20 7.90 -10.81
C TYR A 216 10.68 7.93 -10.41
N GLY A 217 10.95 8.07 -9.12
CA GLY A 217 12.28 8.07 -8.53
C GLY A 217 12.30 7.22 -7.28
N GLY A 218 13.47 6.66 -6.98
CA GLY A 218 13.74 5.92 -5.76
C GLY A 218 15.17 6.18 -5.32
N SER A 219 15.38 6.18 -4.01
CA SER A 219 16.67 6.37 -3.36
C SER A 219 16.68 5.62 -2.02
N ASN A 220 17.79 5.69 -1.30
CA ASN A 220 17.92 5.12 0.03
C ASN A 220 18.87 5.99 0.85
N ASP A 221 18.50 6.27 2.09
CA ASP A 221 19.30 7.12 2.98
C ASP A 221 20.64 6.47 3.37
N ALA A 222 20.72 5.13 3.35
CA ALA A 222 21.89 4.36 3.81
C ALA A 222 22.39 4.77 5.22
N HIS A 223 21.48 5.32 6.04
CA HIS A 223 21.80 5.98 7.30
C HIS A 223 21.40 5.14 8.52
N HIS A 224 20.10 4.89 8.70
CA HIS A 224 19.56 4.16 9.84
C HIS A 224 18.31 3.37 9.44
N MET A 225 18.01 2.28 10.15
CA MET A 225 16.89 1.37 9.80
C MET A 225 15.50 2.01 9.93
N ALA A 226 15.36 3.04 10.78
CA ALA A 226 14.07 3.64 11.10
C ALA A 226 14.09 5.17 11.26
N GLN A 227 15.28 5.78 11.24
CA GLN A 227 15.41 7.24 11.37
C GLN A 227 15.84 7.76 10.00
N PRO A 228 15.20 8.82 9.48
CA PRO A 228 15.62 9.42 8.23
C PRO A 228 17.01 10.04 8.38
N ASP A 229 17.73 10.18 7.27
CA ASP A 229 18.96 10.97 7.24
C ASP A 229 18.68 12.43 7.64
N PRO A 230 19.36 12.98 8.67
CA PRO A 230 19.23 14.38 9.07
C PRO A 230 19.53 15.41 7.97
N GLU A 231 20.31 15.02 6.95
CA GLU A 231 20.60 15.88 5.79
C GLU A 231 19.59 15.69 4.64
N SER A 232 18.58 14.83 4.81
CA SER A 232 17.50 14.56 3.86
C SER A 232 18.03 14.18 2.46
N ILE A 233 19.18 13.51 2.39
CA ILE A 233 19.87 13.19 1.13
C ILE A 233 18.98 12.30 0.26
N GLY A 234 18.49 11.18 0.80
CA GLY A 234 17.70 10.23 0.03
C GLY A 234 16.43 10.86 -0.55
N VAL A 235 15.60 11.53 0.25
CA VAL A 235 14.37 12.15 -0.26
C VAL A 235 14.67 13.22 -1.33
N THR A 236 15.75 13.97 -1.17
CA THR A 236 16.19 14.99 -2.15
C THR A 236 16.64 14.34 -3.46
N GLU A 237 17.44 13.28 -3.40
CA GLU A 237 17.88 12.52 -4.57
C GLU A 237 16.72 11.84 -5.29
N MET A 238 15.76 11.27 -4.54
CA MET A 238 14.55 10.67 -5.12
C MET A 238 13.73 11.70 -5.89
N MET A 239 13.49 12.87 -5.30
CA MET A 239 12.74 13.95 -5.96
C MET A 239 13.47 14.47 -7.21
N ARG A 240 14.80 14.71 -7.11
CA ARG A 240 15.62 15.14 -8.25
C ARG A 240 15.62 14.08 -9.36
N GLY A 241 15.87 12.82 -9.03
CA GLY A 241 15.90 11.73 -9.99
C GLY A 241 14.56 11.53 -10.71
N ALA A 242 13.44 11.69 -10.01
CA ALA A 242 12.12 11.67 -10.63
C ALA A 242 11.92 12.82 -11.64
N LEU A 243 12.34 14.04 -11.30
CA LEU A 243 12.21 15.22 -12.17
C LEU A 243 13.17 15.17 -13.36
N GLU A 244 14.44 14.81 -13.15
CA GLU A 244 15.47 14.72 -14.18
C GLU A 244 15.07 13.78 -15.32
N ARG A 245 14.46 12.62 -15.00
CA ARG A 245 13.95 11.66 -15.99
C ARG A 245 12.87 12.24 -16.91
N THR A 246 12.17 13.26 -16.45
CA THR A 246 11.06 13.90 -17.19
C THR A 246 11.47 15.18 -17.90
N GLY A 247 12.62 15.76 -17.54
CA GLY A 247 13.02 17.09 -17.99
C GLY A 247 12.13 18.23 -17.46
N ILE A 248 11.31 17.97 -16.44
CA ILE A 248 10.44 18.98 -15.83
C ILE A 248 11.26 19.84 -14.87
N ASP A 249 11.20 21.15 -15.06
CA ASP A 249 11.75 22.13 -14.13
C ASP A 249 11.07 22.00 -12.75
N PRO A 250 11.81 21.86 -11.63
CA PRO A 250 11.26 21.86 -10.28
C PRO A 250 10.29 23.02 -10.00
N ALA A 251 10.50 24.20 -10.60
CA ALA A 251 9.63 25.36 -10.43
C ALA A 251 8.21 25.16 -10.99
N ARG A 252 7.99 24.12 -11.81
CA ARG A 252 6.67 23.74 -12.32
C ARG A 252 5.87 22.84 -11.38
N VAL A 253 6.46 22.35 -10.29
CA VAL A 253 5.74 21.53 -9.31
C VAL A 253 4.78 22.43 -8.52
N GLY A 254 3.49 22.30 -8.81
CA GLY A 254 2.44 23.12 -8.17
C GLY A 254 1.97 22.60 -6.81
N TYR A 255 2.18 21.30 -6.53
CA TYR A 255 1.68 20.66 -5.32
C TYR A 255 2.52 19.44 -4.95
N ILE A 256 2.73 19.23 -3.65
CA ILE A 256 3.39 18.05 -3.07
C ILE A 256 2.42 17.44 -2.05
N ASN A 257 2.00 16.20 -2.27
CA ASN A 257 1.42 15.38 -1.22
C ASN A 257 2.56 14.76 -0.41
N ALA A 258 2.94 15.42 0.68
CA ALA A 258 4.09 15.01 1.48
C ALA A 258 3.85 13.68 2.22
N HIS A 259 4.91 12.98 2.59
CA HIS A 259 4.81 11.80 3.44
C HIS A 259 4.20 12.13 4.81
N GLY A 260 4.62 13.27 5.40
CA GLY A 260 3.93 13.96 6.49
C GLY A 260 3.41 13.04 7.57
N THR A 261 4.31 12.31 8.24
CA THR A 261 3.92 11.25 9.18
C THR A 261 3.51 11.78 10.55
N SER A 262 3.63 13.10 10.80
CA SER A 262 3.41 13.67 12.13
C SER A 262 4.48 13.23 13.15
N THR A 263 5.63 12.74 12.67
CA THR A 263 6.78 12.40 13.50
C THR A 263 7.75 13.59 13.56
N PRO A 264 8.44 13.83 14.70
CA PRO A 264 9.38 14.95 14.81
C PRO A 264 10.45 14.95 13.72
N GLN A 265 11.07 13.80 13.46
CA GLN A 265 12.14 13.68 12.47
C GLN A 265 11.63 13.58 11.03
N GLY A 266 10.55 12.83 10.76
CA GLY A 266 10.11 12.56 9.38
C GLY A 266 9.42 13.73 8.69
N ASP A 267 9.01 14.76 9.44
CA ASP A 267 8.39 15.97 8.90
C ASP A 267 9.39 17.14 8.73
N LEU A 268 10.65 16.97 9.14
CA LEU A 268 11.76 17.92 8.90
C LEU A 268 12.49 17.57 7.61
#